data_AF-A0A5E4HX86-F1
#
_entry.id   AF-A0A5E4HX86-F1
#
_cell.length_a   1.000
_cell.length_b   1.000
_cell.length_c   1.000
_cell.angle_alpha   90.00
_cell.angle_beta   90.00
_cell.angle_gamma   90.00
#
_symmetry.space_group_name_H-M   'P 1'
#
loop_
_entity.id
_entity.type
_entity.pdbx_description
1 polymer ?
#
loop_
_entity_poly.entity_id
_entity_poly.type
_entity_poly.pdbx_seq_one_letter_code
_entity_poly.pdbx_strand_id
1 'polypeptide(L)'
;MENIQAQLKDIEFEVKSVEDFWDYEENMGLFCSLVYNEIHKKDNMIWINLSSGSKLHGTIGLTVAQMFGFYNNQQKAFPYYVRADGYRPQNSKDFKLRGSAIVPELNETNEGFIITPPLFPTEKPDIKELELLEKLTCNTRVRIKDLRKLVEGSELKDTTSAKAARLNRLIGPLIEKGFVQAEGRTRSTRYELTKKGESYLRSFRPLLALYRSEPEFKMG
;
A
#
# COMPACT_ATOMS: atom_id res chain seq x y z
N MET A 1 -4.60 6.64 -32.59
CA MET A 1 -4.97 7.11 -31.24
C MET A 1 -4.12 8.33 -30.97
N GLU A 2 -4.74 9.49 -30.74
CA GLU A 2 -4.01 10.69 -30.33
C GLU A 2 -3.34 10.46 -28.98
N ASN A 3 -2.18 11.09 -28.79
CA ASN A 3 -1.43 10.98 -27.56
C ASN A 3 -2.15 11.77 -26.45
N ILE A 4 -2.87 11.06 -25.57
CA ILE A 4 -3.57 11.64 -24.42
C ILE A 4 -2.65 12.56 -23.60
N GLN A 5 -1.35 12.27 -23.52
CA GLN A 5 -0.41 13.12 -22.79
C GLN A 5 -0.23 14.49 -23.43
N ALA A 6 -0.29 14.57 -24.77
CA ALA A 6 -0.23 15.84 -25.49
C ALA A 6 -1.50 16.65 -25.24
N GLN A 7 -2.67 16.01 -25.38
CA GLN A 7 -3.96 16.66 -25.11
C GLN A 7 -4.06 17.20 -23.67
N LEU A 8 -3.60 16.42 -22.67
CA LEU A 8 -3.57 16.87 -21.28
C LEU A 8 -2.62 18.06 -21.06
N LYS A 9 -1.47 18.07 -21.74
CA LYS A 9 -0.55 19.22 -21.70
C LYS A 9 -1.14 20.46 -22.37
N ASP A 10 -1.90 20.29 -23.44
CA ASP A 10 -2.56 21.40 -24.15
C ASP A 10 -3.63 22.10 -23.29
N ILE A 11 -4.19 21.39 -22.30
CA ILE A 11 -5.08 21.96 -21.26
C ILE A 11 -4.34 22.23 -19.94
N GLU A 12 -3.02 22.42 -20.00
CA GLU A 12 -2.15 22.84 -18.89
C GLU A 12 -2.03 21.86 -17.71
N PHE A 13 -2.34 20.57 -17.91
CA PHE A 13 -2.05 19.56 -16.89
C PHE A 13 -0.56 19.16 -16.90
N GLU A 14 0.03 19.09 -15.70
CA GLU A 14 1.32 18.41 -15.53
C GLU A 14 1.12 16.90 -15.70
N VAL A 15 1.79 16.31 -16.70
CA VAL A 15 1.72 14.87 -16.96
C VAL A 15 3.02 14.20 -16.53
N LYS A 16 2.91 13.25 -15.60
CA LYS A 16 3.98 12.33 -15.23
C LYS A 16 3.59 10.92 -15.65
N SER A 17 4.52 10.23 -16.31
CA SER A 17 4.36 8.83 -16.67
C SER A 17 5.35 8.00 -15.86
N VAL A 18 4.85 6.89 -15.34
CA VAL A 18 5.66 5.90 -14.65
C VAL A 18 5.41 4.59 -15.37
N GLU A 19 6.49 3.87 -15.67
CA GLU A 19 6.42 2.54 -16.26
C GLU A 19 5.78 1.58 -15.24
N ASP A 20 4.76 0.84 -15.69
CA ASP A 20 4.12 -0.21 -14.90
C ASP A 20 4.78 -1.57 -15.17
N PHE A 21 4.44 -2.54 -14.34
CA PHE A 21 4.91 -3.92 -14.50
C PHE A 21 3.73 -4.84 -14.83
N TRP A 22 3.97 -6.02 -15.40
CA TRP A 22 2.94 -7.06 -15.51
C TRP A 22 2.94 -7.98 -14.27
N ASP A 23 3.24 -7.41 -13.09
CA ASP A 23 3.36 -8.11 -11.81
C ASP A 23 2.58 -7.35 -10.73
N TYR A 24 1.69 -8.05 -10.01
CA TYR A 24 0.84 -7.43 -8.98
C TYR A 24 1.65 -6.83 -7.84
N GLU A 25 2.70 -7.53 -7.39
CA GLU A 25 3.47 -7.16 -6.22
C GLU A 25 4.29 -5.89 -6.50
N GLU A 26 4.96 -5.85 -7.65
CA GLU A 26 5.75 -4.67 -8.05
C GLU A 26 4.89 -3.43 -8.24
N ASN A 27 3.70 -3.57 -8.84
CA ASN A 27 2.78 -2.45 -9.00
C ASN A 27 2.16 -1.99 -7.68
N MET A 28 1.87 -2.91 -6.76
CA MET A 28 1.28 -2.57 -5.46
C MET A 28 2.16 -1.55 -4.74
N GLY A 29 3.46 -1.83 -4.65
CA GLY A 29 4.42 -0.98 -3.97
C GLY A 29 4.59 0.38 -4.65
N LEU A 30 4.60 0.39 -5.98
CA LEU A 30 4.65 1.60 -6.76
C LEU A 30 3.43 2.50 -6.50
N PHE A 31 2.22 1.96 -6.63
CA PHE A 31 0.99 2.72 -6.40
C PHE A 31 0.89 3.21 -4.96
N CYS A 32 1.25 2.37 -3.97
CA CYS A 32 1.32 2.78 -2.57
C CYS A 32 2.25 3.98 -2.40
N SER A 33 3.43 3.94 -3.01
CA SER A 33 4.43 5.01 -2.90
C SER A 33 3.95 6.31 -3.53
N LEU A 34 3.31 6.24 -4.70
CA LEU A 34 2.75 7.41 -5.39
C LEU A 34 1.63 8.05 -4.58
N VAL A 35 0.65 7.25 -4.16
CA VAL A 35 -0.49 7.74 -3.37
C VAL A 35 -0.04 8.27 -2.03
N TYR A 36 0.89 7.57 -1.37
CA TYR A 36 1.45 8.02 -0.11
C TYR A 36 2.16 9.38 -0.26
N ASN A 37 3.01 9.52 -1.27
CA ASN A 37 3.74 10.76 -1.53
C ASN A 37 2.79 11.96 -1.76
N GLU A 38 1.78 11.78 -2.60
CA GLU A 38 0.85 12.86 -2.93
C GLU A 38 -0.05 13.23 -1.74
N ILE A 39 -0.58 12.26 -0.98
CA ILE A 39 -1.47 12.55 0.16
C ILE A 39 -0.69 12.98 1.39
N HIS A 40 0.31 12.19 1.80
CA HIS A 40 0.93 12.37 3.11
C HIS A 40 2.06 13.40 3.11
N LYS A 41 2.70 13.67 1.95
CA LYS A 41 3.79 14.66 1.87
C LYS A 41 3.37 15.97 1.23
N LYS A 42 2.43 15.93 0.29
CA LYS A 42 1.98 17.12 -0.45
C LYS A 42 0.57 17.59 -0.06
N ASP A 43 -0.13 16.84 0.77
CA ASP A 43 -1.53 17.09 1.18
C ASP A 43 -2.52 17.19 -0.01
N ASN A 44 -2.20 16.53 -1.12
CA ASN A 44 -3.03 16.54 -2.32
C ASN A 44 -4.24 15.61 -2.18
N MET A 45 -5.29 15.89 -2.95
CA MET A 45 -6.37 14.94 -3.24
C MET A 45 -6.04 14.15 -4.50
N ILE A 46 -6.34 12.86 -4.50
CA ILE A 46 -6.07 11.96 -5.62
C ILE A 46 -7.38 11.37 -6.12
N TRP A 47 -7.58 11.42 -7.43
CA TRP A 47 -8.66 10.74 -8.13
C TRP A 47 -8.09 9.56 -8.91
N ILE A 48 -8.57 8.34 -8.65
CA ILE A 48 -8.03 7.12 -9.25
C ILE A 48 -9.03 6.55 -10.23
N ASN A 49 -8.74 6.66 -11.52
CA ASN A 49 -9.58 6.10 -12.58
C ASN A 49 -9.42 4.57 -12.65
N LEU A 50 -10.46 3.84 -12.26
CA LEU A 50 -10.50 2.38 -12.30
C LEU A 50 -10.96 1.81 -13.65
N SER A 51 -11.42 2.67 -14.57
CA SER A 51 -11.94 2.25 -15.88
C SER A 51 -10.87 2.06 -16.93
N SER A 52 -9.71 2.70 -16.76
CA SER A 52 -8.60 2.64 -17.70
C SER A 52 -7.57 1.60 -17.28
N GLY A 53 -6.94 0.94 -18.26
CA GLY A 53 -5.90 -0.06 -18.03
C GLY A 53 -6.44 -1.47 -17.81
N SER A 54 -5.61 -2.34 -17.22
CA SER A 54 -5.97 -3.71 -16.92
C SER A 54 -6.79 -3.80 -15.63
N LYS A 55 -7.54 -4.90 -15.46
CA LYS A 55 -8.25 -5.20 -14.19
C LYS A 55 -7.30 -5.25 -12.99
N LEU A 56 -6.03 -5.59 -13.23
CA LEU A 56 -4.97 -5.57 -12.24
C LEU A 56 -4.78 -4.16 -11.66
N HIS A 57 -4.58 -3.16 -12.53
CA HIS A 57 -4.41 -1.77 -12.11
C HIS A 57 -5.64 -1.21 -11.40
N GLY A 58 -6.84 -1.53 -11.88
CA GLY A 58 -8.09 -1.16 -11.18
C GLY A 58 -8.18 -1.76 -9.78
N THR A 59 -7.79 -3.02 -9.61
CA THR A 59 -7.78 -3.68 -8.29
C THR A 59 -6.77 -3.03 -7.34
N ILE A 60 -5.54 -2.81 -7.83
CA ILE A 60 -4.47 -2.16 -7.04
C ILE A 60 -4.88 -0.74 -6.65
N GLY A 61 -5.41 0.05 -7.60
CA GLY A 61 -5.87 1.41 -7.35
C GLY A 61 -6.94 1.49 -6.25
N LEU A 62 -7.91 0.57 -6.26
CA LEU A 62 -8.91 0.48 -5.21
C LEU A 62 -8.30 0.07 -3.86
N THR A 63 -7.44 -0.95 -3.84
CA THR A 63 -6.79 -1.41 -2.59
C THR A 63 -5.93 -0.31 -1.97
N VAL A 64 -5.17 0.43 -2.79
CA VAL A 64 -4.34 1.54 -2.31
C VAL A 64 -5.21 2.69 -1.79
N ALA A 65 -6.33 3.01 -2.43
CA ALA A 65 -7.29 3.97 -1.88
C ALA A 65 -7.89 3.50 -0.54
N GLN A 66 -8.14 2.20 -0.36
CA GLN A 66 -8.62 1.67 0.92
C GLN A 66 -7.56 1.74 2.03
N MET A 67 -6.29 1.56 1.69
CA MET A 67 -5.19 1.66 2.65
C MET A 67 -4.84 3.11 2.98
N PHE A 68 -4.63 3.95 1.97
CA PHE A 68 -4.05 5.29 2.09
C PHE A 68 -5.02 6.43 1.83
N GLY A 69 -6.27 6.14 1.48
CA GLY A 69 -7.24 7.15 1.08
C GLY A 69 -7.78 8.02 2.21
N PHE A 70 -7.37 7.78 3.46
CA PHE A 70 -7.71 8.64 4.60
C PHE A 70 -6.45 9.20 5.24
N TYR A 71 -6.44 10.52 5.45
CA TYR A 71 -5.41 11.26 6.16
C TYR A 71 -6.06 12.36 7.00
N ASN A 72 -5.66 12.50 8.27
CA ASN A 72 -6.25 13.44 9.23
C ASN A 72 -7.80 13.39 9.30
N ASN A 73 -8.37 12.18 9.33
CA ASN A 73 -9.82 11.93 9.31
C ASN A 73 -10.57 12.48 8.07
N GLN A 74 -9.85 12.81 7.00
CA GLN A 74 -10.41 13.25 5.74
C GLN A 74 -10.09 12.24 4.64
N GLN A 75 -11.06 11.97 3.77
CA GLN A 75 -10.82 11.19 2.56
C GLN A 75 -10.02 12.06 1.57
N LYS A 76 -8.91 11.52 1.09
CA LYS A 76 -7.97 12.16 0.16
C LYS A 76 -7.72 11.31 -1.10
N ALA A 77 -8.08 10.03 -1.11
CA ALA A 77 -8.11 9.22 -2.35
C ALA A 77 -9.54 8.85 -2.74
N PHE A 78 -9.88 9.08 -4.00
CA PHE A 78 -11.22 8.91 -4.55
C PHE A 78 -11.14 8.00 -5.78
N PRO A 79 -11.29 6.68 -5.61
CA PRO A 79 -11.41 5.80 -6.76
C PRO A 79 -12.75 6.04 -7.47
N TYR A 80 -12.73 6.01 -8.79
CA TYR A 80 -13.94 6.17 -9.59
C TYR A 80 -13.89 5.29 -10.84
N TYR A 81 -15.07 4.89 -11.30
CA TYR A 81 -15.25 4.11 -12.51
C TYR A 81 -16.18 4.89 -13.44
N VAL A 82 -15.66 5.29 -14.61
CA VAL A 82 -16.43 5.80 -15.73
C VAL A 82 -17.02 4.63 -16.51
N ARG A 83 -18.35 4.62 -16.64
CA ARG A 83 -19.07 3.62 -17.45
C ARG A 83 -19.35 4.17 -18.85
N ALA A 84 -19.02 3.38 -19.86
CA ALA A 84 -19.29 3.74 -21.25
C ALA A 84 -20.81 3.80 -21.55
N ASP A 85 -21.19 4.68 -22.48
CA ASP A 85 -22.60 5.01 -22.77
C ASP A 85 -23.45 3.83 -23.21
N GLY A 86 -22.88 2.89 -23.96
CA GLY A 86 -23.57 1.66 -24.40
C GLY A 86 -23.95 0.70 -23.25
N TYR A 87 -23.46 0.96 -22.04
CA TYR A 87 -23.80 0.19 -20.84
C TYR A 87 -24.68 0.98 -19.86
N ARG A 88 -25.16 2.19 -20.21
CA ARG A 88 -26.06 2.95 -19.33
C ARG A 88 -27.35 2.14 -19.07
N PRO A 89 -27.77 1.96 -17.80
CA PRO A 89 -29.08 1.40 -17.50
C PRO A 89 -30.15 2.31 -18.12
N GLN A 90 -31.16 1.74 -18.79
CA GLN A 90 -32.26 2.51 -19.39
C GLN A 90 -32.98 3.42 -18.38
N ASN A 91 -32.96 3.06 -17.08
CA ASN A 91 -33.49 3.85 -15.98
C ASN A 91 -32.36 4.21 -15.00
N SER A 92 -31.54 5.21 -15.34
CA SER A 92 -30.42 5.67 -14.49
C SER A 92 -30.85 6.19 -13.11
N LYS A 93 -32.11 6.63 -12.97
CA LYS A 93 -32.68 7.14 -11.71
C LYS A 93 -32.84 6.08 -10.61
N ASP A 94 -32.94 4.80 -10.98
CA ASP A 94 -33.13 3.68 -10.04
C ASP A 94 -31.92 2.75 -9.91
N PHE A 95 -30.85 3.02 -10.67
CA PHE A 95 -29.67 2.17 -10.65
C PHE A 95 -28.79 2.47 -9.42
N LYS A 96 -29.04 1.74 -8.34
CA LYS A 96 -28.15 1.69 -7.17
C LYS A 96 -27.30 0.42 -7.22
N LEU A 97 -26.05 0.52 -7.66
CA LEU A 97 -25.04 -0.48 -7.30
C LEU A 97 -24.93 -0.47 -5.78
N ARG A 98 -25.18 -1.61 -5.13
CA ARG A 98 -25.14 -1.69 -3.67
C ARG A 98 -23.81 -1.17 -3.14
N GLY A 99 -23.87 -0.16 -2.28
CA GLY A 99 -22.71 0.46 -1.65
C GLY A 99 -21.92 1.45 -2.51
N SER A 100 -22.26 1.65 -3.79
CA SER A 100 -21.61 2.67 -4.61
C SER A 100 -22.39 3.99 -4.57
N ALA A 101 -21.67 5.11 -4.53
CA ALA A 101 -22.25 6.43 -4.69
C ALA A 101 -22.14 6.87 -6.16
N ILE A 102 -23.22 7.46 -6.66
CA ILE A 102 -23.19 8.28 -7.87
C ILE A 102 -22.72 9.66 -7.39
N VAL A 103 -21.72 10.25 -8.05
CA VAL A 103 -21.23 11.61 -7.72
C VAL A 103 -22.01 12.60 -8.58
N PRO A 104 -23.05 13.28 -8.07
CA PRO A 104 -23.94 14.09 -8.91
C PRO A 104 -23.18 15.19 -9.65
N GLU A 105 -22.25 15.85 -8.98
CA GLU A 105 -21.47 16.98 -9.49
C GLU A 105 -20.62 16.60 -10.72
N LEU A 106 -20.18 15.35 -10.80
CA LEU A 106 -19.41 14.83 -11.94
C LEU A 106 -20.29 14.20 -13.03
N ASN A 107 -21.57 13.95 -12.73
CA ASN A 107 -22.53 13.33 -13.66
C ASN A 107 -23.48 14.34 -14.31
N GLU A 108 -23.43 15.63 -13.92
CA GLU A 108 -24.22 16.71 -14.51
C GLU A 108 -23.87 17.00 -15.98
N THR A 109 -22.68 16.62 -16.44
CA THR A 109 -22.18 16.93 -17.79
C THR A 109 -22.66 15.99 -18.90
N ASN A 110 -23.50 14.99 -18.60
CA ASN A 110 -24.04 14.00 -19.58
C ASN A 110 -23.00 13.17 -20.36
N GLU A 111 -21.69 13.35 -20.16
CA GLU A 111 -20.59 12.72 -20.92
C GLU A 111 -20.06 11.41 -20.33
N GLY A 112 -20.68 10.91 -19.26
CA GLY A 112 -20.35 9.60 -18.69
C GLY A 112 -21.14 9.33 -17.41
N PHE A 113 -21.23 8.06 -17.02
CA PHE A 113 -21.80 7.69 -15.73
C PHE A 113 -20.65 7.30 -14.77
N ILE A 114 -20.32 8.19 -13.84
CA ILE A 114 -19.24 8.06 -12.86
C ILE A 114 -19.77 7.43 -11.58
N ILE A 115 -19.11 6.36 -11.16
CA ILE A 115 -19.45 5.55 -9.99
C ILE A 115 -18.25 5.50 -9.06
N THR A 116 -18.44 5.84 -7.79
CA THR A 116 -17.40 5.65 -6.77
C THR A 116 -17.71 4.38 -5.95
N PRO A 117 -16.83 3.38 -5.94
CA PRO A 117 -17.01 2.21 -5.08
C PRO A 117 -16.92 2.59 -3.61
N PRO A 118 -17.53 1.81 -2.70
CA PRO A 118 -17.37 2.02 -1.27
C PRO A 118 -15.90 1.80 -0.87
N LEU A 119 -15.39 2.71 -0.04
CA LEU A 119 -14.10 2.51 0.61
C LEU A 119 -14.31 1.86 1.98
N PHE A 120 -13.71 0.69 2.14
CA PHE A 120 -13.58 0.02 3.43
C PHE A 120 -12.12 0.21 3.88
N PRO A 121 -11.86 1.03 4.92
CA PRO A 121 -10.51 1.24 5.40
C PRO A 121 -9.81 -0.09 5.68
N THR A 122 -8.64 -0.27 5.07
CA THR A 122 -7.82 -1.48 5.24
C THR A 122 -6.52 -1.11 5.95
N GLU A 123 -5.97 -2.05 6.72
CA GLU A 123 -4.70 -1.87 7.41
C GLU A 123 -3.59 -1.49 6.43
N LYS A 124 -2.85 -0.42 6.75
CA LYS A 124 -1.64 -0.01 6.01
C LYS A 124 -0.49 -0.96 6.34
N PRO A 125 0.45 -1.20 5.42
CA PRO A 125 1.65 -1.94 5.75
C PRO A 125 2.44 -1.23 6.86
N ASP A 126 2.83 -1.96 7.90
CA ASP A 126 3.67 -1.43 8.98
C ASP A 126 5.13 -1.39 8.51
N ILE A 127 5.73 -0.20 8.54
CA ILE A 127 7.11 0.01 8.11
C ILE A 127 8.11 -0.75 8.99
N LYS A 128 7.87 -0.85 10.30
CA LYS A 128 8.73 -1.61 11.21
C LYS A 128 8.67 -3.11 10.90
N GLU A 129 7.49 -3.61 10.51
CA GLU A 129 7.34 -4.99 10.01
C GLU A 129 8.14 -5.19 8.72
N LEU A 130 8.00 -4.30 7.74
CA LEU A 130 8.74 -4.38 6.47
C LEU A 130 10.26 -4.33 6.67
N GLU A 131 10.76 -3.49 7.56
CA GLU A 131 12.19 -3.44 7.91
C GLU A 131 12.69 -4.75 8.52
N LEU A 132 11.89 -5.37 9.38
CA LEU A 132 12.23 -6.64 9.99
C LEU A 132 12.25 -7.77 8.96
N LEU A 133 11.26 -7.80 8.05
CA LEU A 133 11.23 -8.75 6.94
C LEU A 133 12.43 -8.56 6.00
N GLU A 134 12.81 -7.33 5.69
CA GLU A 134 13.97 -7.05 4.83
C GLU A 134 15.29 -7.54 5.46
N LYS A 135 15.45 -7.34 6.77
CA LYS A 135 16.63 -7.82 7.51
C LYS A 135 16.72 -9.36 7.54
N LEU A 136 15.57 -10.04 7.53
CA LEU A 136 15.49 -11.50 7.40
C LEU A 136 15.81 -11.98 5.97
N THR A 137 15.62 -11.16 4.93
CA THR A 137 15.96 -11.52 3.54
C THR A 137 17.47 -11.51 3.32
N CYS A 138 18.20 -10.55 3.90
CA CYS A 138 19.66 -10.44 3.76
C CYS A 138 20.44 -11.59 4.43
N ASN A 139 19.78 -12.35 5.29
CA ASN A 139 20.38 -13.43 6.06
C ASN A 139 19.41 -14.61 6.01
N THR A 140 19.65 -15.55 5.10
CA THR A 140 18.79 -16.74 4.91
C THR A 140 18.49 -17.48 6.21
N ARG A 141 19.34 -17.32 7.24
CA ARG A 141 19.12 -17.82 8.61
C ARG A 141 19.60 -16.81 9.66
N VAL A 142 18.71 -16.02 10.24
CA VAL A 142 19.07 -15.15 11.38
C VAL A 142 18.88 -15.89 12.70
N ARG A 143 19.95 -15.97 13.51
CA ARG A 143 19.85 -16.49 14.87
C ARG A 143 19.21 -15.44 15.78
N ILE A 144 18.51 -15.91 16.80
CA ILE A 144 17.91 -15.05 17.85
C ILE A 144 18.87 -14.01 18.45
N LYS A 145 20.18 -14.32 18.53
CA LYS A 145 21.21 -13.41 19.06
C LYS A 145 21.46 -12.20 18.15
N ASP A 146 21.29 -12.37 16.84
CA ASP A 146 21.59 -11.34 15.84
C ASP A 146 20.37 -10.44 15.65
N LEU A 147 19.15 -11.00 15.77
CA LEU A 147 17.91 -10.24 15.83
C LEU A 147 17.81 -9.36 17.09
N ARG A 148 18.39 -9.78 18.22
CA ARG A 148 18.42 -8.96 19.44
C ARG A 148 19.14 -7.63 19.24
N LYS A 149 20.12 -7.56 18.34
CA LYS A 149 20.80 -6.30 17.97
C LYS A 149 19.89 -5.31 17.26
N LEU A 150 18.78 -5.78 16.68
CA LEU A 150 17.80 -4.92 16.01
C LEU A 150 16.88 -4.19 16.98
N VAL A 151 16.86 -4.62 18.25
CA VAL A 151 16.06 -4.04 19.33
C VAL A 151 16.95 -3.33 20.36
N GLU A 152 18.22 -3.12 20.01
CA GLU A 152 19.16 -2.33 20.82
C GLU A 152 18.88 -0.85 20.62
N GLY A 153 18.25 -0.22 21.61
CA GLY A 153 17.84 1.19 21.52
C GLY A 153 17.24 1.82 22.77
N SER A 154 17.40 1.22 23.96
CA SER A 154 17.00 1.89 25.21
C SER A 154 18.10 1.78 26.24
N GLU A 155 18.55 2.90 26.79
CA GLU A 155 19.66 3.09 27.74
C GLU A 155 19.52 2.35 29.09
N LEU A 156 18.65 1.35 29.20
CA LEU A 156 18.46 0.55 30.40
C LEU A 156 19.21 -0.77 30.25
N LYS A 157 19.86 -1.21 31.34
CA LYS A 157 20.55 -2.50 31.48
C LYS A 157 19.60 -3.65 31.12
N ASP A 158 19.55 -3.99 29.84
CA ASP A 158 18.63 -4.98 29.31
C ASP A 158 19.09 -6.39 29.69
N THR A 159 18.36 -7.01 30.61
CA THR A 159 18.56 -8.43 30.94
C THR A 159 18.29 -9.32 29.72
N THR A 160 18.93 -10.49 29.66
CA THR A 160 18.72 -11.48 28.60
C THR A 160 17.24 -11.85 28.40
N SER A 161 16.44 -11.81 29.47
CA SER A 161 14.99 -12.06 29.46
C SER A 161 14.22 -10.94 28.78
N ALA A 162 14.52 -9.68 29.12
CA ALA A 162 13.90 -8.51 28.51
C ALA A 162 14.15 -8.46 26.98
N LYS A 163 15.39 -8.76 26.56
CA LYS A 163 15.73 -8.84 25.12
C LYS A 163 14.95 -9.93 24.39
N ALA A 164 14.73 -11.08 25.03
CA ALA A 164 13.94 -12.17 24.45
C ALA A 164 12.45 -11.81 24.32
N ALA A 165 11.88 -11.18 25.35
CA ALA A 165 10.49 -10.74 25.35
C ALA A 165 10.23 -9.67 24.26
N ARG A 166 11.14 -8.69 24.12
CA ARG A 166 11.07 -7.66 23.06
C ARG A 166 11.12 -8.29 21.67
N LEU A 167 12.03 -9.23 21.45
CA LEU A 167 12.12 -9.91 20.16
C LEU A 167 10.86 -10.73 19.85
N ASN A 168 10.29 -11.42 20.84
CA ASN A 168 9.04 -12.15 20.66
C ASN A 168 7.86 -11.22 20.36
N ARG A 169 7.82 -10.01 20.94
CA ARG A 169 6.80 -9.01 20.60
C ARG A 169 6.91 -8.51 19.15
N LEU A 170 8.11 -8.51 18.58
CA LEU A 170 8.35 -8.09 17.19
C LEU A 170 8.11 -9.23 16.20
N ILE A 171 8.61 -10.43 16.48
CA ILE A 171 8.53 -11.57 15.55
C ILE A 171 7.23 -12.37 15.71
N GLY A 172 6.64 -12.43 16.90
CA GLY A 172 5.41 -13.16 17.17
C GLY A 172 4.29 -12.80 16.18
N PRO A 173 3.96 -11.51 15.99
CA PRO A 173 2.96 -11.09 15.01
C PRO A 173 3.31 -11.52 13.57
N LEU A 174 4.59 -11.50 13.18
CA LEU A 174 5.02 -11.94 11.85
C LEU A 174 4.87 -13.45 11.64
N ILE A 175 5.03 -14.24 12.70
CA ILE A 175 4.76 -15.68 12.70
C ILE A 175 3.26 -15.93 12.61
N GLU A 176 2.45 -15.22 13.40
CA GLU A 176 0.98 -15.33 13.39
C GLU A 176 0.40 -14.95 12.03
N LYS A 177 0.93 -13.88 11.40
CA LYS A 177 0.59 -13.47 10.03
C LYS A 177 1.09 -14.45 8.97
N GLY A 178 1.98 -15.39 9.34
CA GLY A 178 2.57 -16.40 8.45
C GLY A 178 3.65 -15.86 7.53
N PHE A 179 4.22 -14.69 7.82
CA PHE A 179 5.30 -14.09 7.04
C PHE A 179 6.67 -14.67 7.40
N VAL A 180 6.82 -15.16 8.64
CA VAL A 180 8.06 -15.73 9.16
C VAL A 180 7.77 -17.12 9.71
N GLN A 181 8.66 -18.07 9.47
CA GLN A 181 8.66 -19.37 10.12
C GLN A 181 9.84 -19.49 11.09
N ALA A 182 9.64 -20.26 12.16
CA ALA A 182 10.65 -20.51 13.17
C ALA A 182 11.02 -22.00 13.21
N GLU A 183 12.31 -22.32 13.06
CA GLU A 183 12.83 -23.69 13.14
C GLU A 183 13.81 -23.85 14.31
N GLY A 184 13.69 -24.94 15.08
CA GLY A 184 14.59 -25.25 16.20
C GLY A 184 13.98 -25.01 17.59
N ARG A 185 14.80 -25.07 18.64
CA ARG A 185 14.35 -24.92 20.04
C ARG A 185 15.18 -23.87 20.78
N THR A 186 14.48 -23.00 21.53
CA THR A 186 15.07 -22.01 22.45
C THR A 186 16.22 -21.19 21.86
N ARG A 187 17.47 -21.55 22.15
CA ARG A 187 18.67 -20.80 21.74
C ARG A 187 19.12 -21.13 20.31
N SER A 188 18.65 -22.23 19.74
CA SER A 188 18.94 -22.63 18.36
C SER A 188 17.83 -22.22 17.38
N THR A 189 16.79 -21.51 17.84
CA THR A 189 15.70 -21.04 16.99
C THR A 189 16.25 -20.14 15.88
N ARG A 190 15.90 -20.50 14.65
CA ARG A 190 16.20 -19.80 13.41
C ARG A 190 14.89 -19.25 12.86
N TYR A 191 14.96 -18.05 12.32
CA TYR A 191 13.82 -17.41 11.68
C TYR A 191 14.13 -17.24 10.20
N GLU A 192 13.19 -17.64 9.36
CA GLU A 192 13.28 -17.56 7.91
C GLU A 192 11.98 -16.95 7.36
N LEU A 193 12.07 -16.22 6.25
CA LEU A 193 10.89 -15.75 5.54
C LEU A 193 10.16 -16.93 4.91
N THR A 194 8.83 -16.88 4.95
CA THR A 194 8.01 -17.75 4.11
C THR A 194 7.83 -17.10 2.73
N LYS A 195 7.35 -17.86 1.74
CA LYS A 195 6.94 -17.30 0.44
C LYS A 195 5.93 -16.14 0.58
N LYS A 196 5.05 -16.22 1.59
CA LYS A 196 4.07 -15.17 1.91
C LYS A 196 4.77 -13.91 2.42
N GLY A 197 5.76 -14.06 3.29
CA GLY A 197 6.58 -12.94 3.77
C GLY A 197 7.42 -12.29 2.68
N GLU A 198 7.99 -13.09 1.77
CA GLU A 198 8.74 -12.61 0.61
C GLU A 198 7.85 -11.81 -0.35
N SER A 199 6.67 -12.37 -0.69
CA SER A 199 5.65 -11.72 -1.53
C SER A 199 5.17 -10.40 -0.91
N TYR A 200 4.87 -10.41 0.39
CA TYR A 200 4.47 -9.20 1.12
C TYR A 200 5.57 -8.14 1.11
N LEU A 201 6.82 -8.52 1.43
CA LEU A 201 7.95 -7.60 1.38
C LEU A 201 8.19 -7.05 -0.02
N ARG A 202 8.14 -7.91 -1.06
CA ARG A 202 8.28 -7.48 -2.47
C ARG A 202 7.21 -6.47 -2.83
N SER A 203 5.97 -6.72 -2.38
CA SER A 203 4.82 -5.85 -2.63
C SER A 203 4.96 -4.44 -2.03
N PHE A 204 5.74 -4.25 -0.96
CA PHE A 204 5.84 -2.95 -0.29
C PHE A 204 7.28 -2.41 -0.19
N ARG A 205 8.24 -3.05 -0.84
CA ARG A 205 9.64 -2.60 -0.87
C ARG A 205 9.81 -1.16 -1.41
N PRO A 206 9.09 -0.71 -2.47
CA PRO A 206 9.17 0.68 -2.91
C PRO A 206 8.73 1.67 -1.83
N LEU A 207 7.68 1.33 -1.07
CA LEU A 207 7.20 2.16 0.03
C LEU A 207 8.26 2.25 1.13
N LEU A 208 8.88 1.13 1.51
CA LEU A 208 9.97 1.12 2.48
C LEU A 208 11.16 1.99 2.03
N ALA A 209 11.51 1.94 0.74
CA ALA A 209 12.56 2.80 0.18
C ALA A 209 12.21 4.29 0.29
N LEU A 210 10.94 4.64 0.00
CA LEU A 210 10.42 6.00 0.14
C LEU A 210 10.47 6.50 1.59
N TYR A 211 10.21 5.64 2.58
CA TYR A 211 10.30 5.99 4.00
C TYR A 211 11.75 6.22 4.45
N ARG A 212 12.72 5.49 3.88
CA ARG A 212 14.14 5.58 4.27
C ARG A 212 14.90 6.72 3.64
N SER A 213 14.46 7.20 2.48
CA SER A 213 15.07 8.37 1.84
C SER A 213 14.78 9.66 2.60
N GLU A 214 14.02 9.61 3.71
CA GLU A 214 13.62 10.78 4.49
C GLU A 214 14.34 10.90 5.85
N PRO A 215 14.88 12.08 6.19
CA PRO A 215 15.54 12.32 7.48
C PRO A 215 14.60 12.29 8.69
N GLU A 216 13.32 12.61 8.51
CA GLU A 216 12.38 12.92 9.59
C GLU A 216 11.86 11.69 10.36
N PHE A 217 12.06 10.47 9.84
CA PHE A 217 11.56 9.24 10.45
C PHE A 217 12.59 8.50 11.32
N LYS A 218 13.79 9.04 11.53
CA LYS A 218 14.79 8.46 12.44
C LYS A 218 14.49 8.63 13.94
N MET A 219 13.37 9.24 14.31
CA MET A 219 12.95 9.40 15.70
C MET A 219 11.55 8.80 15.91
N GLY A 220 11.49 7.57 16.42
CA GLY A 220 10.25 6.87 16.76
C GLY A 220 10.47 5.52 17.44
#